data_AF-A0A962SYZ1-F1
#
_entry.id   AF-A0A962SYZ1-F1
#
_cell.length_a   1.000
_cell.length_b   1.000
_cell.length_c   1.000
_cell.angle_alpha   90.00
_cell.angle_beta   90.00
_cell.angle_gamma   90.00
#
_symmetry.space_group_name_H-M   'P 1'
#
loop_
_entity.id
_entity.type
_entity.pdbx_description
1 polymer ?
#
loop_
_entity_poly.entity_id
_entity_poly.type
_entity_poly.pdbx_seq_one_letter_code
_entity_poly.pdbx_strand_id
1 'polypeptide(L)' 'ARAQLRAVGFRPDYFEIRHAETLQRPTPEDMAVDLRIFAAAWLGRARLIDNLAVGHLPS' A
#
# COMPACT_ATOMS: atom_id res chain seq x y z
N ALA A 1 -6.74 -7.96 2.91
CA ALA A 1 -5.80 -7.03 3.58
C ALA A 1 -6.27 -6.58 4.98
N ARG A 2 -7.07 -5.49 5.12
CA ARG A 2 -7.36 -4.90 6.44
C ARG A 2 -8.03 -5.84 7.45
N ALA A 3 -8.93 -6.71 7.00
CA ALA A 3 -9.57 -7.71 7.86
C ALA A 3 -8.58 -8.76 8.38
N GLN A 4 -7.65 -9.23 7.54
CA GLN A 4 -6.62 -10.20 7.92
C GLN A 4 -5.63 -9.59 8.92
N LEU A 5 -5.23 -8.32 8.71
CA LEU A 5 -4.38 -7.59 9.66
C LEU A 5 -5.05 -7.51 11.05
N ARG A 6 -6.34 -7.16 11.09
CA ARG A 6 -7.11 -7.14 12.35
C ARG A 6 -7.17 -8.52 13.02
N ALA A 7 -7.37 -9.58 12.24
CA ALA A 7 -7.46 -10.94 12.77
C ALA A 7 -6.18 -11.41 13.47
N VAL A 8 -5.02 -10.84 13.11
CA VAL A 8 -3.72 -11.17 13.72
C VAL A 8 -3.20 -10.08 14.67
N GLY A 9 -4.09 -9.22 15.17
CA GLY A 9 -3.78 -8.28 16.27
C GLY A 9 -3.28 -6.90 15.83
N PHE A 10 -3.24 -6.61 14.53
CA PHE A 10 -2.92 -5.27 14.05
C PHE A 10 -4.15 -4.35 14.07
N ARG A 11 -3.94 -3.07 14.29
CA ARG A 11 -4.91 -2.00 14.02
C ARG A 11 -4.46 -1.21 12.79
N PRO A 12 -5.04 -1.47 11.60
CA PRO A 12 -4.69 -0.75 10.38
C PRO A 12 -4.93 0.76 10.52
N ASP A 13 -3.98 1.55 10.06
CA ASP A 13 -4.02 3.01 9.98
C ASP A 13 -4.41 3.40 8.54
N TYR A 14 -3.54 3.14 7.58
CA TYR A 14 -3.86 3.28 6.16
C TYR A 14 -3.41 2.08 5.33
N PHE A 15 -4.05 1.93 4.18
CA PHE A 15 -3.66 1.01 3.11
C PHE A 15 -4.09 1.67 1.81
N GLU A 16 -3.14 2.08 0.98
CA GLU A 16 -3.36 2.93 -0.20
C GLU A 16 -2.47 2.50 -1.37
N ILE A 17 -2.96 2.70 -2.59
CA ILE A 17 -2.20 2.54 -3.83
C ILE A 17 -1.92 3.94 -4.39
N ARG A 18 -0.66 4.22 -4.73
CA ARG A 18 -0.20 5.53 -5.20
C ARG A 18 0.73 5.37 -6.40
N HIS A 19 0.75 6.38 -7.27
CA HIS A 19 1.76 6.50 -8.31
C HIS A 19 3.16 6.49 -7.67
N ALA A 20 4.11 5.74 -8.22
CA ALA A 20 5.42 5.55 -7.59
C ALA A 20 6.23 6.85 -7.46
N GLU A 21 6.16 7.72 -8.46
CA GLU A 21 6.89 9.00 -8.46
C GLU A 21 6.12 10.16 -7.80
N THR A 22 4.86 10.36 -8.16
CA THR A 22 4.09 11.56 -7.76
C THR A 22 3.32 11.40 -6.45
N LEU A 23 3.17 10.16 -5.95
CA LEU A 23 2.33 9.80 -4.81
C LEU A 23 0.85 10.22 -4.94
N GLN A 24 0.41 10.61 -6.14
CA GLN A 24 -0.99 10.89 -6.44
C GLN A 24 -1.81 9.60 -6.41
N ARG A 25 -3.14 9.73 -6.31
CA ARG A 25 -4.01 8.59 -6.55
C ARG A 25 -3.89 8.22 -8.03
N PRO A 26 -3.63 6.95 -8.36
CA PRO A 26 -3.56 6.53 -9.75
C PRO A 26 -4.95 6.65 -10.39
N THR A 27 -4.97 6.99 -11.67
CA THR A 27 -6.17 6.98 -12.51
C THR A 27 -6.15 5.74 -13.42
N PRO A 28 -7.26 5.39 -14.10
CA PRO A 28 -7.27 4.29 -15.06
C PRO A 28 -6.28 4.46 -16.22
N GLU A 29 -5.81 5.68 -16.49
CA GLU A 29 -4.79 5.96 -17.51
C GLU A 29 -3.37 5.59 -17.05
N ASP A 30 -3.16 5.38 -15.75
CA ASP A 30 -1.89 5.00 -15.12
C ASP A 30 -1.62 3.48 -15.20
N MET A 31 -2.16 2.76 -16.19
CA MET A 31 -1.98 1.31 -16.31
C MET A 31 -0.54 0.89 -16.67
N ALA A 32 0.23 1.80 -17.29
CA ALA A 32 1.59 1.54 -17.74
C ALA A 32 2.68 2.13 -16.83
N VAL A 33 2.30 2.70 -15.69
CA VAL A 33 3.27 3.32 -14.75
C VAL A 33 3.47 2.44 -13.52
N ASP A 34 4.63 2.59 -12.89
CA ASP A 34 4.92 1.90 -11.63
C ASP A 34 4.05 2.44 -10.50
N LEU A 35 3.53 1.52 -9.69
CA LEU A 35 2.71 1.85 -8.53
C LEU A 35 3.39 1.42 -7.23
N ARG A 36 2.96 2.02 -6.14
CA ARG A 36 3.37 1.67 -4.78
C ARG A 36 2.14 1.39 -3.93
N ILE A 37 2.17 0.28 -3.20
CA ILE A 37 1.22 0.00 -2.13
C ILE A 37 1.86 0.47 -0.84
N PHE A 38 1.19 1.37 -0.12
CA PHE A 38 1.61 1.83 1.20
C PHE A 38 0.68 1.25 2.26
N ALA A 39 1.26 0.71 3.32
CA ALA A 39 0.50 0.21 4.47
C ALA A 39 1.11 0.72 5.78
N ALA A 40 0.23 1.11 6.70
CA ALA A 40 0.60 1.40 8.07
C ALA A 40 -0.39 0.72 9.01
N ALA A 41 0.12 0.14 10.09
CA ALA A 41 -0.70 -0.48 11.12
C ALA A 41 0.00 -0.44 12.48
N TRP A 42 -0.79 -0.41 13.54
CA TRP A 42 -0.31 -0.50 14.92
C TRP A 42 -0.29 -1.96 15.37
N LEU A 43 0.78 -2.37 16.06
CA LEU A 43 0.86 -3.61 16.82
C LEU A 43 1.22 -3.28 18.27
N GLY A 44 0.22 -3.33 19.15
CA GLY A 44 0.34 -2.78 20.50
C GLY A 44 0.67 -1.28 20.45
N ARG A 45 1.86 -0.91 20.94
CA ARG A 45 2.36 0.48 20.95
C ARG A 45 3.22 0.83 19.73
N ALA A 46 3.67 -0.16 18.96
CA ALA A 46 4.51 0.06 17.79
C ALA A 46 3.65 0.43 16.58
N ARG A 47 4.07 1.45 15.81
CA ARG A 47 3.50 1.76 14.50
C ARG A 47 4.45 1.24 13.42
N LEU A 48 4.03 0.23 12.69
CA LEU A 48 4.79 -0.33 11.58
C LEU A 48 4.31 0.30 10.27
N ILE A 49 5.27 0.60 9.40
CA ILE A 49 5.02 1.06 8.04
C ILE A 49 5.79 0.15 7.09
N ASP A 50 5.20 -0.12 5.94
CA ASP A 50 5.89 -0.79 4.85
C ASP A 50 5.31 -0.31 3.51
N ASN A 51 6.08 -0.50 2.43
CA ASN A 51 5.62 -0.27 1.08
C ASN A 51 6.09 -1.37 0.13
N LEU A 52 5.28 -1.65 -0.88
CA LEU A 52 5.59 -2.62 -1.92
C LEU A 52 5.53 -1.96 -3.29
N ALA A 53 6.57 -2.16 -4.11
CA ALA A 53 6.57 -1.80 -5.52
C ALA A 53 5.69 -2.77 -6.31
N VAL A 54 4.81 -2.24 -7.15
CA VAL A 54 3.99 -2.99 -8.10
C VAL A 54 4.40 -2.50 -9.49
N GLY A 55 5.33 -3.23 -10.09
CA GLY A 55 5.79 -2.96 -11.44
C GLY A 55 4.90 -3.66 -12.47
N HIS A 56 4.82 -3.06 -13.65
CA HIS A 56 4.36 -3.77 -14.84
C HIS A 56 5.39 -4.87 -15.18
N LEU A 57 4.96 -6.13 -15.24
CA LEU A 57 5.78 -7.15 -15.91
C LEU A 57 5.83 -6.76 -17.40
N PRO A 58 7.02 -6.51 -17.98
CA PRO A 58 7.09 -6.24 -19.41
C PRO A 58 6.47 -7.42 -20.16
N SER A 59 5.59 -7.11 -21.11
CA SER A 59 4.98 -8.10 -22.00
C SER A 59 6.03 -8.86 -22.79
#